data_AF-A0A846GMB0-F1
#
_entry.id   AF-A0A846GMB0-F1
#
_cell.length_a   1.000
_cell.length_b   1.000
_cell.length_c   1.000
_cell.angle_alpha   90.00
_cell.angle_beta   90.00
_cell.angle_gamma   90.00
#
_symmetry.space_group_name_H-M   'P 1'
#
loop_
_entity.id
_entity.type
_entity.pdbx_description
1 polymer ?
#
loop_
_entity_poly.entity_id
_entity_poly.type
_entity_poly.pdbx_seq_one_letter_code
_entity_poly.pdbx_strand_id
1 'polypeptide(L)'
;MPEVFELLTKLTGLTLNVKLPVELDETRLLSDFQNVYETFQGTQHSVSHHHDGGWTAIGLVTSGGDVYEDRSIRKVGKPYIPTPALELCPYIKELLDNLPCEKHRVRFMALAPGTKIKWHYDGKDSIDYGRVGRFHIPIITNPNIEFKICSNVCQWVAGNLYYGDFSFPHTVKSNWDKVRVHLVLDLTPNQAIVDLFPESFIQERFKRKILRKLCRQIYTMREAHLLGSMP
;
A
#
# COMPACT_ATOMS: atom_id res chain seq x y z
N MET A 1 -13.40 14.68 -15.52
CA MET A 1 -13.32 15.76 -14.52
C MET A 1 -12.73 15.18 -13.24
N PRO A 2 -11.93 15.94 -12.47
CA PRO A 2 -11.41 15.48 -11.18
C PRO A 2 -12.56 15.13 -10.24
N GLU A 3 -12.40 14.09 -9.43
CA GLU A 3 -13.40 13.75 -8.42
C GLU A 3 -13.46 14.82 -7.33
N VAL A 4 -14.63 15.01 -6.70
CA VAL A 4 -14.81 16.06 -5.68
C VAL A 4 -13.84 15.90 -4.50
N PHE A 5 -13.53 14.66 -4.10
CA PHE A 5 -12.54 14.40 -3.04
C PHE A 5 -11.10 14.74 -3.47
N GLU A 6 -10.79 14.72 -4.77
CA GLU A 6 -9.51 15.20 -5.28
C GLU A 6 -9.44 16.72 -5.22
N LEU A 7 -10.51 17.43 -5.63
CA LEU A 7 -10.55 18.89 -5.53
C LEU A 7 -10.38 19.36 -4.09
N LEU A 8 -11.08 18.72 -3.15
CA LEU A 8 -11.00 19.04 -1.71
C LEU A 8 -9.57 18.90 -1.16
N THR A 9 -8.89 17.80 -1.48
CA THR A 9 -7.52 17.55 -1.01
C THR A 9 -6.49 18.43 -1.71
N LYS A 10 -6.72 18.79 -3.00
CA LYS A 10 -5.89 19.74 -3.73
C LYS A 10 -6.00 21.16 -3.17
N LEU A 11 -7.21 21.66 -2.96
CA LEU A 11 -7.46 23.03 -2.46
C LEU A 11 -6.93 23.24 -1.05
N THR A 12 -6.91 22.18 -0.25
CA THR A 12 -6.35 22.23 1.09
C THR A 12 -4.85 22.03 1.10
N GLY A 13 -4.20 21.60 0.01
CA GLY A 13 -2.78 21.25 -0.01
C GLY A 13 -2.45 20.08 0.93
N LEU A 14 -3.36 19.12 1.08
CA LEU A 14 -3.19 17.99 1.99
C LEU A 14 -2.14 17.01 1.45
N THR A 15 -1.18 16.63 2.29
CA THR A 15 -0.18 15.61 1.96
C THR A 15 -0.63 14.24 2.47
N LEU A 16 -0.71 13.28 1.56
CA LEU A 16 -1.22 11.92 1.80
C LEU A 16 -0.21 10.82 1.49
N ASN A 17 0.96 11.17 0.97
CA ASN A 17 2.08 10.26 0.77
C ASN A 17 3.40 10.98 1.01
N VAL A 18 4.42 10.25 1.45
CA VAL A 18 5.74 10.82 1.72
C VAL A 18 6.84 9.77 1.54
N LYS A 19 7.98 10.20 0.99
CA LYS A 19 9.21 9.41 0.98
C LYS A 19 9.89 9.51 2.34
N LEU A 20 10.26 8.39 2.92
CA LEU A 20 10.97 8.33 4.20
C LEU A 20 12.48 8.25 3.97
N PRO A 21 13.31 8.78 4.89
CA PRO A 21 14.76 8.86 4.75
C PRO A 21 15.42 7.52 5.13
N VAL A 22 15.02 6.44 4.46
CA VAL A 22 15.62 5.10 4.63
C VAL A 22 16.36 4.75 3.36
N GLU A 23 17.67 4.49 3.50
CA GLU A 23 18.51 4.01 2.41
C GLU A 23 18.27 2.51 2.21
N LEU A 24 18.00 2.11 0.97
CA LEU A 24 17.76 0.73 0.61
C LEU A 24 18.62 0.35 -0.61
N ASP A 25 19.12 -0.88 -0.61
CA ASP A 25 19.83 -1.46 -1.74
C ASP A 25 18.83 -2.06 -2.73
N GLU A 26 18.62 -1.36 -3.84
CA GLU A 26 17.71 -1.78 -4.91
C GLU A 26 18.09 -3.13 -5.52
N THR A 27 19.38 -3.43 -5.63
CA THR A 27 19.86 -4.68 -6.24
C THR A 27 19.55 -5.86 -5.33
N ARG A 28 19.79 -5.72 -4.03
CA ARG A 28 19.46 -6.76 -3.03
C ARG A 28 17.95 -6.95 -2.91
N LEU A 29 17.17 -5.87 -2.95
CA LEU A 29 15.69 -5.94 -2.98
C LEU A 29 15.17 -6.72 -4.18
N LEU A 30 15.72 -6.46 -5.37
CA LEU A 30 15.34 -7.16 -6.59
C LEU A 30 15.74 -8.64 -6.53
N SER A 31 16.94 -8.94 -6.02
CA SER A 31 17.42 -10.32 -5.86
C SER A 31 16.52 -11.13 -4.93
N ASP A 32 16.14 -10.58 -3.77
CA ASP A 32 15.21 -11.22 -2.83
C ASP A 32 13.85 -11.51 -3.49
N PHE A 33 13.32 -10.54 -4.23
CA PHE A 33 12.07 -10.73 -4.97
C PHE A 33 12.18 -11.85 -6.01
N GLN A 34 13.28 -11.90 -6.78
CA GLN A 34 13.51 -12.93 -7.80
C GLN A 34 13.56 -14.34 -7.19
N ASN A 35 14.29 -14.53 -6.09
CA ASN A 35 14.37 -15.81 -5.38
C ASN A 35 12.98 -16.33 -4.98
N VAL A 36 12.14 -15.45 -4.44
CA VAL A 36 10.77 -15.79 -4.07
C VAL A 36 9.92 -16.12 -5.28
N TYR A 37 10.01 -15.32 -6.34
CA TYR A 37 9.19 -15.48 -7.54
C TYR A 37 9.52 -16.75 -8.33
N GLU A 38 10.75 -17.24 -8.26
CA GLU A 38 11.16 -18.53 -8.84
C GLU A 38 10.52 -19.72 -8.11
N THR A 39 10.24 -19.59 -6.81
CA THR A 39 9.71 -20.67 -5.97
C THR A 39 8.18 -20.61 -5.81
N PHE A 40 7.63 -19.41 -5.67
CA PHE A 40 6.22 -19.18 -5.37
C PHE A 40 5.56 -18.39 -6.50
N GLN A 41 4.54 -18.97 -7.13
CA GLN A 41 3.69 -18.23 -8.06
C GLN A 41 2.65 -17.44 -7.27
N GLY A 42 2.60 -16.11 -7.45
CA GLY A 42 1.66 -15.25 -6.71
C GLY A 42 0.20 -15.61 -6.98
N THR A 43 -0.62 -15.66 -5.93
CA THR A 43 -2.07 -15.90 -6.04
C THR A 43 -2.83 -14.59 -6.16
N GLN A 44 -4.05 -14.65 -6.69
CA GLN A 44 -4.91 -13.47 -6.85
C GLN A 44 -5.14 -12.76 -5.50
N HIS A 45 -4.99 -11.44 -5.49
CA HIS A 45 -5.19 -10.60 -4.33
C HIS A 45 -6.61 -10.81 -3.77
N SER A 46 -6.74 -10.82 -2.44
CA SER A 46 -7.98 -11.25 -1.78
C SER A 46 -9.19 -10.33 -2.01
N VAL A 47 -8.97 -9.13 -2.57
CA VAL A 47 -10.02 -8.13 -2.83
C VAL A 47 -10.36 -8.06 -4.32
N SER A 48 -11.08 -9.07 -4.82
CA SER A 48 -11.44 -9.20 -6.24
C SER A 48 -12.32 -8.07 -6.80
N HIS A 49 -13.05 -7.33 -5.96
CA HIS A 49 -14.00 -6.30 -6.42
C HIS A 49 -13.35 -5.00 -6.94
N HIS A 50 -12.04 -4.80 -6.72
CA HIS A 50 -11.36 -3.55 -7.05
C HIS A 50 -10.46 -3.62 -8.28
N HIS A 51 -10.30 -4.79 -8.89
CA HIS A 51 -9.38 -4.99 -10.01
C HIS A 51 -9.89 -6.04 -11.00
N ASP A 52 -9.42 -5.97 -12.24
CA ASP A 52 -9.89 -6.84 -13.33
C ASP A 52 -9.07 -8.15 -13.44
N GLY A 53 -8.64 -8.72 -12.31
CA GLY A 53 -7.96 -10.03 -12.25
C GLY A 53 -6.42 -10.06 -12.32
N GLY A 54 -5.75 -8.93 -12.56
CA GLY A 54 -4.27 -8.88 -12.66
C GLY A 54 -3.51 -8.46 -11.39
N TRP A 55 -4.14 -8.55 -10.21
CA TRP A 55 -3.50 -8.16 -8.94
C TRP A 55 -3.20 -9.43 -8.14
N THR A 56 -1.93 -9.68 -7.85
CA THR A 56 -1.50 -10.87 -7.07
C THR A 56 -0.66 -10.47 -5.87
N ALA A 57 -0.56 -11.38 -4.89
CA ALA A 57 0.26 -11.20 -3.70
C ALA A 57 1.05 -12.47 -3.34
N ILE A 58 2.24 -12.28 -2.78
CA ILE A 58 3.05 -13.33 -2.13
C ILE A 58 3.40 -12.83 -0.74
N GLY A 59 2.91 -13.52 0.29
CA GLY A 59 3.09 -13.15 1.68
C GLY A 59 4.42 -13.62 2.25
N LEU A 60 5.20 -12.70 2.82
CA LEU A 60 6.42 -12.96 3.59
C LEU A 60 6.12 -13.04 5.09
N VAL A 61 5.15 -12.26 5.56
CA VAL A 61 4.57 -12.35 6.90
C VAL A 61 3.06 -12.29 6.74
N THR A 62 2.35 -13.32 7.20
CA THR A 62 0.91 -13.48 7.00
C THR A 62 0.22 -13.97 8.27
N SER A 63 -1.10 -13.82 8.32
CA SER A 63 -1.90 -14.32 9.43
C SER A 63 -1.95 -15.84 9.38
N GLY A 64 -1.11 -16.51 10.16
CA GLY A 64 -1.01 -17.97 10.22
C GLY A 64 0.06 -18.60 9.32
N GLY A 65 0.92 -17.81 8.66
CA GLY A 65 2.14 -18.31 8.00
C GLY A 65 1.97 -18.94 6.62
N ASP A 66 0.77 -18.91 6.05
CA ASP A 66 0.52 -19.34 4.67
C ASP A 66 0.99 -18.23 3.70
N VAL A 67 1.84 -18.59 2.74
CA VAL A 67 2.38 -17.69 1.69
C VAL A 67 1.27 -17.05 0.86
N TYR A 68 0.14 -17.74 0.69
CA TYR A 68 -0.97 -17.29 -0.14
C TYR A 68 -2.09 -16.59 0.67
N GLU A 69 -1.92 -16.46 2.00
CA GLU A 69 -2.85 -15.71 2.83
C GLU A 69 -2.54 -14.22 2.81
N ASP A 70 -3.44 -13.45 2.23
CA ASP A 70 -3.29 -12.01 2.04
C ASP A 70 -4.26 -11.19 2.93
N ARG A 71 -5.20 -11.83 3.62
CA ARG A 71 -6.19 -11.15 4.47
C ARG A 71 -5.60 -10.76 5.83
N SER A 72 -6.21 -9.75 6.47
CA SER A 72 -5.80 -9.30 7.80
C SER A 72 -6.18 -10.30 8.90
N ILE A 73 -5.51 -10.21 10.06
CA ILE A 73 -5.87 -10.94 11.30
C ILE A 73 -7.34 -10.80 11.68
N ARG A 74 -8.00 -9.66 11.39
CA ARG A 74 -9.43 -9.48 11.68
C ARG A 74 -10.35 -10.43 10.89
N LYS A 75 -9.87 -10.95 9.76
CA LYS A 75 -10.61 -11.87 8.88
C LYS A 75 -10.22 -13.32 9.13
N VAL A 76 -8.96 -13.58 9.47
CA VAL A 76 -8.41 -14.94 9.58
C VAL A 76 -8.32 -15.43 11.04
N GLY A 77 -8.08 -14.52 11.99
CA GLY A 77 -8.02 -14.82 13.42
C GLY A 77 -6.74 -15.49 13.93
N LYS A 78 -5.65 -15.49 13.13
CA LYS A 78 -4.36 -16.11 13.49
C LYS A 78 -3.28 -15.04 13.69
N PRO A 79 -2.25 -15.29 14.53
CA PRO A 79 -1.14 -14.35 14.66
C PRO A 79 -0.39 -14.16 13.34
N TYR A 80 0.23 -12.99 13.18
CA TYR A 80 1.13 -12.75 12.06
C TYR A 80 2.46 -13.46 12.34
N ILE A 81 2.86 -14.34 11.42
CA ILE A 81 4.12 -15.09 11.51
C ILE A 81 4.81 -15.10 10.14
N PRO A 82 6.15 -15.23 10.11
CA PRO A 82 6.90 -15.44 8.88
C PRO A 82 6.40 -16.64 8.08
N THR A 83 6.46 -16.53 6.77
CA THR A 83 6.20 -17.64 5.84
C THR A 83 7.53 -18.22 5.34
N PRO A 84 7.55 -19.42 4.75
CA PRO A 84 8.74 -19.96 4.09
C PRO A 84 9.32 -19.07 2.98
N ALA A 85 8.51 -18.18 2.39
CA ALA A 85 9.00 -17.23 1.39
C ALA A 85 9.97 -16.19 1.98
N LEU A 86 9.85 -15.83 3.27
CA LEU A 86 10.78 -14.88 3.89
C LEU A 86 12.20 -15.43 4.01
N GLU A 87 12.37 -16.75 4.11
CA GLU A 87 13.70 -17.39 4.18
C GLU A 87 14.50 -17.27 2.88
N LEU A 88 13.83 -16.93 1.76
CA LEU A 88 14.45 -16.65 0.47
C LEU A 88 14.84 -15.18 0.31
N CYS A 89 14.56 -14.34 1.31
CA CYS A 89 14.78 -12.90 1.28
C CYS A 89 15.75 -12.44 2.38
N PRO A 90 17.06 -12.74 2.27
CA PRO A 90 18.03 -12.35 3.29
C PRO A 90 18.07 -10.84 3.55
N TYR A 91 17.95 -10.00 2.52
CA TYR A 91 17.99 -8.54 2.71
C TYR A 91 16.71 -7.97 3.30
N ILE A 92 15.54 -8.45 2.87
CA ILE A 92 14.26 -8.03 3.45
C ILE A 92 14.17 -8.51 4.90
N LYS A 93 14.67 -9.70 5.24
CA LYS A 93 14.74 -10.17 6.63
C LYS A 93 15.57 -9.22 7.50
N GLU A 94 16.77 -8.84 7.04
CA GLU A 94 17.62 -7.82 7.67
C GLU A 94 16.88 -6.47 7.84
N LEU A 95 16.22 -5.99 6.79
CA LEU A 95 15.42 -4.76 6.83
C LEU A 95 14.31 -4.83 7.88
N LEU A 96 13.57 -5.95 7.92
CA LEU A 96 12.48 -6.13 8.88
C LEU A 96 13.02 -6.19 10.31
N ASP A 97 14.14 -6.87 10.56
CA ASP A 97 14.77 -6.95 11.88
C ASP A 97 15.22 -5.56 12.38
N ASN A 98 15.70 -4.72 11.46
CA ASN A 98 16.13 -3.34 11.76
C ASN A 98 14.99 -2.34 11.98
N LEU A 99 13.74 -2.66 11.62
CA LEU A 99 12.58 -1.81 11.89
C LEU A 99 12.04 -2.11 13.30
N PRO A 100 12.16 -1.21 14.30
CA PRO A 100 11.81 -1.49 15.68
C PRO A 100 10.29 -1.34 15.93
N CYS A 101 9.47 -2.03 15.15
CA CYS A 101 8.02 -2.05 15.28
C CYS A 101 7.46 -3.46 15.03
N GLU A 102 6.23 -3.69 15.48
CA GLU A 102 5.49 -4.89 15.15
C GLU A 102 5.11 -4.88 13.67
N LYS A 103 5.32 -6.02 13.00
CA LYS A 103 4.96 -6.23 11.59
C LYS A 103 3.65 -7.01 11.54
N HIS A 104 2.70 -6.51 10.76
CA HIS A 104 1.45 -7.21 10.49
C HIS A 104 1.65 -8.03 9.21
N ARG A 105 1.22 -7.50 8.06
CA ARG A 105 1.43 -8.15 6.78
C ARG A 105 2.66 -7.57 6.10
N VAL A 106 3.52 -8.44 5.59
CA VAL A 106 4.61 -8.08 4.69
C VAL A 106 4.46 -8.93 3.46
N ARG A 107 4.40 -8.32 2.28
CA ARG A 107 4.06 -9.05 1.04
C ARG A 107 4.55 -8.34 -0.21
N PHE A 108 4.94 -9.11 -1.21
CA PHE A 108 5.04 -8.61 -2.57
C PHE A 108 3.64 -8.48 -3.16
N MET A 109 3.36 -7.34 -3.80
CA MET A 109 2.13 -7.11 -4.54
C MET A 109 2.47 -6.78 -5.98
N ALA A 110 1.97 -7.58 -6.91
CA ALA A 110 2.22 -7.45 -8.33
C ALA A 110 0.95 -7.01 -9.07
N LEU A 111 1.10 -6.02 -9.96
CA LEU A 111 0.04 -5.52 -10.82
C LEU A 111 0.41 -5.79 -12.28
N ALA A 112 -0.43 -6.56 -12.96
CA ALA A 112 -0.21 -6.97 -14.35
C ALA A 112 -0.24 -5.77 -15.33
N PRO A 113 0.41 -5.89 -16.49
CA PRO A 113 0.39 -4.87 -17.55
C PRO A 113 -1.02 -4.42 -17.92
N GLY A 114 -1.22 -3.13 -18.17
CA GLY A 114 -2.50 -2.57 -18.62
C GLY A 114 -3.65 -2.61 -17.61
N THR A 115 -3.45 -3.17 -16.42
CA THR A 115 -4.53 -3.33 -15.43
C THR A 115 -4.76 -2.09 -14.60
N LYS A 116 -5.98 -1.97 -14.07
CA LYS A 116 -6.43 -0.87 -13.23
C LYS A 116 -6.99 -1.38 -11.92
N ILE A 117 -6.59 -0.74 -10.83
CA ILE A 117 -7.27 -0.80 -9.54
C ILE A 117 -8.17 0.44 -9.46
N LYS A 118 -9.48 0.22 -9.41
CA LYS A 118 -10.48 1.31 -9.38
C LYS A 118 -10.32 2.16 -8.13
N TRP A 119 -10.92 3.35 -8.13
CA TRP A 119 -11.01 4.15 -6.91
C TRP A 119 -11.63 3.31 -5.79
N HIS A 120 -10.99 3.30 -4.64
CA HIS A 120 -11.47 2.67 -3.42
C HIS A 120 -10.73 3.31 -2.23
N TYR A 121 -11.14 2.99 -1.01
CA TYR A 121 -10.38 3.32 0.19
C TYR A 121 -10.27 2.07 1.06
N ASP A 122 -9.18 1.98 1.82
CA ASP A 122 -8.94 0.87 2.73
C ASP A 122 -9.57 1.10 4.10
N GLY A 123 -9.36 0.17 5.04
CA GLY A 123 -9.77 0.35 6.42
C GLY A 123 -9.34 1.70 7.03
N LYS A 124 -9.79 1.95 8.26
CA LYS A 124 -9.53 3.21 8.99
C LYS A 124 -8.08 3.39 9.50
N ASP A 125 -7.21 2.42 9.25
CA ASP A 125 -5.87 2.35 9.83
C ASP A 125 -4.89 3.25 9.02
N SER A 126 -4.06 4.00 9.73
CA SER A 126 -3.11 5.01 9.24
C SER A 126 -2.03 5.26 10.31
N ILE A 127 -0.97 6.03 10.01
CA ILE A 127 -0.02 6.42 11.07
C ILE A 127 -0.62 7.39 12.09
N ASP A 128 -1.64 8.15 11.68
CA ASP A 128 -2.31 9.12 12.55
C ASP A 128 -3.31 8.46 13.51
N TYR A 129 -3.93 7.36 13.09
CA TYR A 129 -5.04 6.70 13.77
C TYR A 129 -5.13 5.23 13.36
N GLY A 130 -5.43 4.36 14.33
CA GLY A 130 -5.63 2.94 14.09
C GLY A 130 -4.46 2.10 14.58
N ARG A 131 -4.36 0.87 14.06
CA ARG A 131 -3.35 -0.10 14.50
C ARG A 131 -2.15 -0.22 13.56
N VAL A 132 -2.28 0.25 12.31
CA VAL A 132 -1.35 -0.06 11.23
C VAL A 132 -1.19 1.13 10.29
N GLY A 133 0.05 1.50 9.97
CA GLY A 133 0.40 2.30 8.79
C GLY A 133 0.86 1.41 7.65
N ARG A 134 0.53 1.75 6.41
CA ARG A 134 0.96 1.00 5.23
C ARG A 134 2.08 1.74 4.48
N PHE A 135 3.15 1.00 4.27
CA PHE A 135 4.36 1.45 3.63
C PHE A 135 4.62 0.62 2.38
N HIS A 136 5.30 1.22 1.42
CA HIS A 136 5.63 0.60 0.15
C HIS A 136 7.09 0.82 -0.19
N ILE A 137 7.74 -0.23 -0.66
CA ILE A 137 9.03 -0.17 -1.32
C ILE A 137 8.81 -0.64 -2.75
N PRO A 138 8.83 0.25 -3.76
CA PRO A 138 8.78 -0.17 -5.16
C PRO A 138 10.03 -1.01 -5.48
N ILE A 139 9.82 -2.15 -6.14
CA ILE A 139 10.89 -3.06 -6.58
C ILE A 139 10.99 -3.00 -8.10
N ILE A 140 9.85 -3.12 -8.78
CA ILE A 140 9.73 -2.97 -10.23
C ILE A 140 8.62 -1.95 -10.49
N THR A 141 8.97 -0.79 -11.04
CA THR A 141 8.02 0.31 -11.26
C THR A 141 8.41 1.11 -12.50
N ASN A 142 7.54 2.02 -12.93
CA ASN A 142 7.76 2.87 -14.09
C ASN A 142 7.06 4.23 -13.90
N PRO A 143 7.59 5.34 -14.45
CA PRO A 143 6.91 6.64 -14.43
C PRO A 143 5.51 6.64 -15.05
N ASN A 144 5.20 5.68 -15.94
CA ASN A 144 3.88 5.50 -16.55
C ASN A 144 2.86 4.81 -15.62
N ILE A 145 3.22 4.47 -14.38
CA ILE A 145 2.27 4.01 -13.38
C ILE A 145 1.52 5.22 -12.82
N GLU A 146 0.24 5.34 -13.15
CA GLU A 146 -0.63 6.37 -12.60
C GLU A 146 -1.15 5.92 -11.23
N PHE A 147 -0.46 6.31 -10.16
CA PHE A 147 -0.89 6.04 -8.79
C PHE A 147 -1.29 7.33 -8.09
N LYS A 148 -2.51 7.38 -7.57
CA LYS A 148 -3.06 8.54 -6.86
C LYS A 148 -3.70 8.16 -5.53
N ILE A 149 -3.48 9.01 -4.54
CA ILE A 149 -4.26 9.05 -3.28
C ILE A 149 -4.96 10.41 -3.24
N CYS A 150 -6.25 10.43 -3.55
CA CYS A 150 -7.00 11.64 -3.89
C CYS A 150 -6.23 12.50 -4.90
N SER A 151 -5.93 13.76 -4.58
CA SER A 151 -5.17 14.66 -5.46
C SER A 151 -3.67 14.37 -5.54
N ASN A 152 -3.12 13.57 -4.61
CA ASN A 152 -1.69 13.35 -4.50
C ASN A 152 -1.24 12.30 -5.53
N VAL A 153 -0.38 12.70 -6.47
CA VAL A 153 0.26 11.79 -7.42
C VAL A 153 1.47 11.14 -6.77
N CYS A 154 1.50 9.81 -6.75
CA CYS A 154 2.53 9.00 -6.12
C CYS A 154 3.60 8.59 -7.16
N GLN A 155 4.57 9.47 -7.42
CA GLN A 155 5.71 9.21 -8.33
C GLN A 155 6.82 8.44 -7.59
N TRP A 156 6.55 7.19 -7.22
CA TRP A 156 7.45 6.39 -6.40
C TRP A 156 8.49 5.65 -7.24
N VAL A 157 9.75 5.71 -6.79
CA VAL A 157 10.92 5.14 -7.49
C VAL A 157 11.37 3.87 -6.78
N ALA A 158 11.95 2.93 -7.54
CA ALA A 158 12.51 1.70 -6.99
C ALA A 158 13.55 1.97 -5.88
N GLY A 159 13.68 1.05 -4.92
CA GLY A 159 14.67 1.15 -3.84
C GLY A 159 14.42 2.28 -2.83
N ASN A 160 13.19 2.76 -2.69
CA ASN A 160 12.86 3.83 -1.75
C ASN A 160 11.64 3.47 -0.88
N LEU A 161 11.66 3.84 0.40
CA LEU A 161 10.54 3.63 1.32
C LEU A 161 9.54 4.80 1.25
N TYR A 162 8.28 4.48 0.99
CA TYR A 162 7.18 5.45 0.98
C TYR A 162 6.09 5.07 1.96
N TYR A 163 5.49 6.06 2.60
CA TYR A 163 4.21 5.94 3.28
C TYR A 163 3.09 6.46 2.37
N GLY A 164 1.92 5.83 2.43
CA GLY A 164 0.68 6.33 1.85
C GLY A 164 -0.51 6.16 2.81
N ASP A 165 -1.36 7.19 2.91
CA ASP A 165 -2.60 7.09 3.70
C ASP A 165 -3.75 6.52 2.85
N PHE A 166 -3.81 5.20 2.77
CA PHE A 166 -4.83 4.44 2.03
C PHE A 166 -6.22 4.49 2.66
N SER A 167 -6.37 5.11 3.83
CA SER A 167 -7.69 5.40 4.40
C SER A 167 -8.44 6.51 3.63
N PHE A 168 -7.76 7.16 2.67
CA PHE A 168 -8.34 8.04 1.65
C PHE A 168 -8.59 7.30 0.32
N PRO A 169 -9.56 7.76 -0.48
CA PRO A 169 -9.76 7.26 -1.84
C PRO A 169 -8.48 7.26 -2.67
N HIS A 170 -8.14 6.12 -3.27
CA HIS A 170 -6.95 5.92 -4.08
C HIS A 170 -7.21 4.96 -5.26
N THR A 171 -6.39 5.07 -6.30
CA THR A 171 -6.48 4.28 -7.54
C THR A 171 -5.09 4.07 -8.13
N VAL A 172 -4.92 2.97 -8.86
CA VAL A 172 -3.69 2.68 -9.63
C VAL A 172 -4.08 2.29 -11.04
N LYS A 173 -3.39 2.82 -12.04
CA LYS A 173 -3.50 2.36 -13.42
C LYS A 173 -2.10 2.11 -13.97
N SER A 174 -1.86 0.89 -14.45
CA SER A 174 -0.62 0.53 -15.12
C SER A 174 -0.72 0.87 -16.61
N ASN A 175 -0.18 2.02 -17.04
CA ASN A 175 0.03 2.30 -18.47
C ASN A 175 1.41 1.79 -18.92
N TRP A 176 1.77 0.59 -18.48
CA TRP A 176 3.04 -0.03 -18.77
C TRP A 176 2.84 -1.48 -19.22
N ASP A 177 3.79 -1.97 -20.01
CA ASP A 177 3.78 -3.29 -20.65
C ASP A 177 4.44 -4.37 -19.78
N LYS A 178 5.03 -3.99 -18.63
CA LYS A 178 5.61 -4.92 -17.65
C LYS A 178 4.82 -4.93 -16.34
N VAL A 179 5.01 -6.02 -15.59
CA VAL A 179 4.46 -6.16 -14.24
C VAL A 179 5.10 -5.12 -13.33
N ARG A 180 4.27 -4.43 -12.54
CA ARG A 180 4.73 -3.55 -11.45
C ARG A 180 4.70 -4.31 -10.14
N VAL A 181 5.79 -4.27 -9.37
CA VAL A 181 5.94 -4.98 -8.09
C VAL A 181 6.36 -4.02 -6.98
N HIS A 182 5.60 -4.02 -5.88
CA HIS A 182 5.98 -3.33 -4.65
C HIS A 182 6.03 -4.33 -3.50
N LEU A 183 7.02 -4.21 -2.62
CA LEU A 183 6.96 -4.77 -1.27
C LEU A 183 6.09 -3.86 -0.42
N VAL A 184 5.07 -4.42 0.22
CA VAL A 184 4.11 -3.69 1.04
C VAL A 184 4.23 -4.15 2.48
N LEU A 185 4.37 -3.19 3.39
CA LEU A 185 4.53 -3.41 4.82
C LEU A 185 3.40 -2.73 5.57
N ASP A 186 2.62 -3.52 6.29
CA ASP A 186 1.65 -3.06 7.28
C ASP A 186 2.37 -3.07 8.65
N LEU A 187 2.72 -1.89 9.18
CA LEU A 187 3.52 -1.72 10.40
C LEU A 187 2.71 -1.06 11.52
N THR A 188 2.86 -1.51 12.77
CA THR A 188 2.28 -0.80 13.93
C THR A 188 2.99 0.55 14.12
N PRO A 189 2.29 1.70 14.07
CA PRO A 189 2.90 2.99 14.32
C PRO A 189 3.43 3.07 15.76
N ASN A 190 4.67 3.53 15.91
CA ASN A 190 5.28 3.88 17.19
C ASN A 190 6.19 5.10 16.99
N GLN A 191 6.84 5.57 18.06
CA GLN A 191 7.67 6.77 17.99
C GLN A 191 8.79 6.65 16.96
N ALA A 192 9.53 5.52 16.95
CA ALA A 192 10.61 5.30 15.98
C ALA A 192 10.15 5.36 14.51
N ILE A 193 8.94 4.84 14.20
CA ILE A 193 8.36 4.95 12.87
C ILE A 193 7.90 6.38 12.58
N VAL A 194 7.28 7.06 13.54
CA VAL A 194 6.81 8.45 13.40
C VAL A 194 7.98 9.42 13.21
N ASP A 195 9.13 9.18 13.85
CA ASP A 195 10.33 10.01 13.74
C ASP A 195 10.96 10.00 12.34
N LEU A 196 10.61 9.02 11.50
CA LEU A 196 11.03 8.99 10.08
C LEU A 196 10.29 10.04 9.23
N PHE A 197 9.18 10.60 9.73
CA PHE A 197 8.34 11.50 8.95
C PHE A 197 8.83 12.95 9.06
N PRO A 198 8.76 13.74 7.97
CA PRO A 198 8.95 15.17 8.05
C PRO A 198 7.95 15.80 9.03
N GLU A 199 8.41 16.77 9.82
CA GLU A 199 7.57 17.46 10.80
C GLU A 199 6.32 18.08 10.14
N SER A 200 6.49 18.64 8.94
CA SER A 200 5.40 19.19 8.14
C SER A 200 4.31 18.17 7.83
N PHE A 201 4.66 16.89 7.62
CA PHE A 201 3.69 15.82 7.43
C PHE A 201 2.94 15.53 8.74
N ILE A 202 3.64 15.47 9.87
CA ILE A 202 3.03 15.17 11.17
C ILE A 202 2.08 16.27 11.62
N GLN A 203 2.42 17.54 11.38
CA GLN A 203 1.59 18.70 11.72
C GLN A 203 0.20 18.68 11.02
N GLU A 204 0.07 17.99 9.87
CA GLU A 204 -1.20 17.86 9.16
C GLU A 204 -2.17 16.79 9.72
N ARG A 205 -1.82 16.09 10.81
CA ARG A 205 -2.63 15.00 11.40
C ARG A 205 -4.10 15.36 11.63
N PHE A 206 -4.37 16.54 12.22
CA PHE A 206 -5.74 16.99 12.48
C PHE A 206 -6.51 17.28 11.19
N LYS A 207 -5.82 17.87 10.21
CA LYS A 207 -6.36 18.17 8.88
C LYS A 207 -6.70 16.88 8.13
N ARG A 208 -5.81 15.87 8.15
CA ARG A 208 -6.08 14.52 7.62
C ARG A 208 -7.28 13.88 8.30
N LYS A 209 -7.41 13.97 9.63
CA LYS A 209 -8.57 13.43 10.36
C LYS A 209 -9.90 13.95 9.82
N ILE A 210 -10.01 15.27 9.65
CA ILE A 210 -11.25 15.94 9.22
C ILE A 210 -11.54 15.59 7.75
N LEU A 211 -10.56 15.78 6.87
CA LEU A 211 -10.73 15.60 5.44
C LEU A 211 -10.97 14.14 5.07
N ARG A 212 -10.39 13.18 5.80
CA ARG A 212 -10.67 11.75 5.60
C ARG A 212 -12.15 11.43 5.69
N LYS A 213 -12.83 11.95 6.72
CA LYS A 213 -14.26 11.68 6.91
C LYS A 213 -15.06 12.21 5.71
N LEU A 214 -14.76 13.43 5.28
CA LEU A 214 -15.43 14.08 4.14
C LEU A 214 -15.16 13.34 2.82
N CYS A 215 -13.90 13.08 2.50
CA CYS A 215 -13.50 12.37 1.27
C CYS A 215 -14.18 11.00 1.17
N ARG A 216 -14.24 10.24 2.28
CA ARG A 216 -14.92 8.93 2.30
C ARG A 216 -16.42 9.05 2.11
N GLN A 217 -17.08 10.01 2.77
CA GLN A 217 -18.52 10.25 2.58
C GLN A 217 -18.85 10.62 1.13
N ILE A 218 -18.08 11.53 0.54
CA ILE A 218 -18.21 11.93 -0.86
C ILE A 218 -18.05 10.73 -1.80
N TYR A 219 -17.00 9.91 -1.58
CA TYR A 219 -16.79 8.70 -2.37
C TYR A 219 -17.97 7.72 -2.24
N THR A 220 -18.44 7.44 -1.02
CA THR A 220 -19.56 6.51 -0.80
C THR A 220 -20.86 7.00 -1.43
N MET A 221 -21.16 8.31 -1.35
CA MET A 221 -22.34 8.89 -2.02
C MET A 221 -22.26 8.75 -3.54
N ARG A 222 -21.07 8.97 -4.11
CA ARG A 222 -20.82 8.75 -5.55
C ARG A 222 -21.04 7.30 -5.95
N GLU A 223 -20.48 6.34 -5.23
CA GLU A 223 -20.66 4.92 -5.53
C GLU A 223 -22.14 4.49 -5.44
N ALA A 224 -22.86 4.98 -4.42
CA ALA A 224 -24.29 4.72 -4.29
C ALA A 224 -25.10 5.30 -5.45
N HIS A 225 -24.74 6.51 -5.91
CA HIS A 225 -25.37 7.12 -7.08
C HIS A 225 -25.10 6.32 -8.36
N LEU A 226 -23.85 5.89 -8.58
CA LEU A 226 -23.46 5.07 -9.75
C LEU A 226 -24.18 3.71 -9.77
N LEU A 227 -24.37 3.07 -8.62
CA LEU A 227 -25.12 1.80 -8.52
C LEU A 227 -26.64 2.00 -8.71
N GLY A 228 -27.20 3.08 -8.20
CA GLY A 228 -28.63 3.41 -8.34
C GLY A 228 -29.04 3.99 -9.70
N SER A 229 -28.07 4.27 -10.57
CA SER A 229 -28.29 4.78 -11.94
C SER A 229 -27.95 3.74 -13.02
N MET A 230 -27.67 2.49 -12.64
CA MET A 230 -27.63 1.37 -13.57
C MET A 230 -29.08 0.97 -13.93
N PRO A 231 -29.44 0.92 -15.23
CA PRO A 231 -30.79 0.56 -15.68
C PRO A 231 -31.16 -0.89 -15.37
#